data_AF-A0A0G1TFB8-F1
#
_entry.id   AF-A0A0G1TFB8-F1
#
_cell.length_a   1.000
_cell.length_b   1.000
_cell.length_c   1.000
_cell.angle_alpha   90.00
_cell.angle_beta   90.00
_cell.angle_gamma   90.00
#
_symmetry.space_group_name_H-M   'P 1'
#
loop_
_entity.id
_entity.type
_entity.pdbx_description
1 polymer ?
#
loop_
_entity_poly.entity_id
_entity_poly.type
_entity_poly.pdbx_seq_one_letter_code
_entity_poly.pdbx_strand_id
1 'polypeptide(L)' 'MRTEHHGNIEYHWNGIRRLSAREAARIQSFPDDFIFLPSTSSAYKQIGNAVPPVMGWHIAGAVQKFLDKYY' A
#
# COMPACT_ATOMS: atom_id res chain seq x y z
N MET A 1 8.23 -17.91 -7.01
CA MET A 1 6.83 -18.00 -6.55
C MET A 1 6.22 -16.62 -6.73
N ARG A 2 5.27 -16.46 -7.69
CA ARG A 2 4.62 -15.17 -7.95
C ARG A 2 3.54 -14.93 -6.89
N THR A 3 3.75 -13.96 -6.01
CA THR A 3 2.69 -13.36 -5.18
C THR A 3 1.89 -12.38 -6.05
N GLU A 4 1.24 -12.89 -7.10
CA GLU A 4 0.29 -12.10 -7.89
C GLU A 4 -1.11 -12.53 -7.45
N HIS A 5 -1.84 -11.63 -6.79
CA HIS A 5 -3.27 -11.80 -6.61
C HIS A 5 -3.90 -11.87 -8.01
N HIS A 6 -4.50 -13.02 -8.36
CA HIS A 6 -5.16 -13.28 -9.64
C HIS A 6 -6.48 -12.48 -9.80
N GLY A 7 -6.48 -11.21 -9.42
CA GLY A 7 -7.46 -10.19 -9.76
C GLY A 7 -8.93 -10.38 -9.37
N ASN A 8 -9.26 -11.49 -8.71
CA ASN A 8 -10.63 -11.91 -8.45
C ASN A 8 -11.21 -11.43 -7.11
N ILE A 9 -10.49 -10.60 -6.35
CA ILE A 9 -10.87 -10.22 -4.97
C ILE A 9 -10.95 -8.70 -4.73
N GLU A 10 -10.62 -7.89 -5.74
CA GLU A 10 -10.58 -6.43 -5.62
C GLU A 10 -11.82 -5.79 -6.24
N TYR A 11 -13.01 -6.27 -5.88
CA TYR A 11 -14.26 -5.67 -6.35
C TYR A 11 -14.53 -4.37 -5.58
N HIS A 12 -14.83 -3.31 -6.32
CA HIS A 12 -15.42 -2.13 -5.73
C HIS A 12 -16.81 -2.51 -5.17
N TRP A 13 -17.27 -1.81 -4.12
CA TRP A 13 -18.49 -2.19 -3.38
C TRP A 13 -19.74 -2.32 -4.26
N ASN A 14 -19.76 -1.63 -5.40
CA ASN A 14 -20.86 -1.67 -6.37
C ASN A 14 -20.85 -2.94 -7.26
N GLY A 15 -19.83 -3.79 -7.18
CA GLY A 15 -19.73 -5.05 -7.94
C GLY A 15 -19.51 -4.90 -9.45
N ILE A 16 -19.45 -3.68 -9.99
CA ILE A 16 -19.41 -3.42 -11.45
C ILE A 16 -17.98 -3.22 -11.96
N ARG A 17 -17.04 -2.86 -11.08
CA ARG A 17 -15.64 -2.60 -11.43
C ARG A 17 -14.70 -3.08 -10.33
N ARG A 18 -13.42 -3.15 -10.70
CA ARG A 18 -12.34 -3.35 -9.73
C ARG A 18 -12.05 -2.05 -8.96
N LEU A 19 -11.43 -2.15 -7.79
CA LEU A 19 -10.83 -1.00 -7.11
C LEU A 19 -9.86 -0.32 -8.07
N SER A 20 -9.88 1.01 -8.09
CA SER A 20 -8.89 1.83 -8.80
C SER A 20 -7.55 1.77 -8.06
N ALA A 21 -6.46 2.07 -8.77
CA ALA A 21 -5.13 2.14 -8.17
C ALA A 21 -5.11 3.13 -6.98
N ARG A 22 -5.85 4.25 -7.06
CA ARG A 22 -5.94 5.19 -5.94
C ARG A 22 -6.70 4.62 -4.75
N GLU A 23 -7.79 3.89 -4.96
CA GLU A 23 -8.53 3.24 -3.87
C GLU A 23 -7.67 2.19 -3.17
N ALA A 24 -6.95 1.37 -3.94
CA ALA A 24 -6.00 0.41 -3.38
C ALA A 24 -4.87 1.12 -2.61
N ALA A 25 -4.34 2.24 -3.11
CA ALA A 25 -3.33 3.03 -2.45
C ALA A 25 -3.80 3.60 -1.10
N ARG A 26 -5.06 4.08 -1.04
CA ARG A 26 -5.66 4.57 0.21
C ARG A 26 -5.83 3.47 1.26
N ILE A 27 -6.23 2.27 0.84
CA ILE A 27 -6.28 1.10 1.73
C ILE A 27 -4.89 0.80 2.30
N GLN A 28 -3.86 0.91 1.46
CA GLN A 28 -2.46 0.81 1.86
C GLN A 28 -1.93 2.07 2.58
N SER A 29 -2.79 3.00 3.01
CA SER A 29 -2.43 4.21 3.76
C SER A 29 -1.48 5.18 3.03
N PHE A 30 -1.38 5.09 1.70
CA PHE A 30 -0.63 6.08 0.93
C PHE A 30 -1.37 7.43 0.93
N PRO A 31 -0.64 8.54 0.98
CA PRO A 31 -1.24 9.85 0.86
C PRO A 31 -1.75 10.06 -0.58
N ASP A 32 -2.78 10.89 -0.73
CA ASP A 32 -3.50 11.06 -2.00
C ASP A 32 -2.66 11.74 -3.09
N ASP A 33 -1.66 12.52 -2.68
CA ASP A 33 -0.68 13.19 -3.53
C ASP A 33 0.51 12.29 -3.93
N PHE A 34 0.60 11.06 -3.39
CA PHE A 34 1.65 10.13 -3.78
C PHE A 34 1.51 9.71 -5.24
N ILE A 35 2.59 9.90 -6.02
CA ILE A 35 2.63 9.62 -7.45
C ILE A 35 3.21 8.22 -7.68
N PHE A 36 2.42 7.33 -8.30
CA PHE A 36 2.88 6.02 -8.75
C PHE A 36 3.35 6.06 -10.20
N LEU A 37 4.14 5.07 -10.62
CA LEU A 37 4.59 4.92 -12.02
C LEU A 37 3.41 4.98 -13.02
N PRO A 38 3.64 5.49 -14.25
CA PRO A 38 2.57 5.91 -15.17
C PRO A 38 1.68 4.77 -15.69
N SER A 39 2.14 3.51 -15.66
CA SER A 39 1.29 2.39 -16.08
C SER A 39 0.44 1.88 -14.92
N THR A 40 -0.86 1.69 -15.18
CA THR A 40 -1.82 1.22 -14.19
C THR A 40 -1.43 -0.14 -13.59
N SER A 41 -0.91 -1.06 -14.42
CA SER A 41 -0.44 -2.38 -13.96
C SER A 41 0.76 -2.28 -13.01
N SER A 42 1.75 -1.44 -13.34
CA SER A 42 2.90 -1.22 -12.46
C SER A 42 2.50 -0.50 -11.17
N ALA A 43 1.51 0.39 -11.20
CA ALA A 43 0.98 1.04 -10.01
C ALA A 43 0.36 0.01 -9.05
N TYR A 44 -0.53 -0.87 -9.54
CA TYR A 44 -1.08 -1.95 -8.70
C TYR A 44 0.00 -2.84 -8.11
N LYS A 45 1.02 -3.19 -8.90
CA LYS A 45 2.13 -4.01 -8.40
C LYS A 45 2.93 -3.30 -7.29
N GLN A 46 3.16 -1.99 -7.42
CA GLN A 46 3.82 -1.21 -6.37
C GLN A 46 2.97 -1.16 -5.11
N ILE A 47 1.69 -0.83 -5.25
CA ILE A 47 0.75 -0.71 -4.12
C ILE A 47 0.61 -2.05 -3.38
N GLY A 48 0.44 -3.15 -4.11
CA GLY A 48 0.22 -4.48 -3.53
C GLY A 48 1.45 -5.04 -2.80
N ASN A 49 2.67 -4.74 -3.27
CA ASN A 49 3.90 -5.23 -2.65
C ASN A 49 4.51 -4.25 -1.64
N ALA A 50 4.01 -3.03 -1.53
CA ALA A 50 4.54 -2.04 -0.61
C ALA A 50 4.15 -2.31 0.84
N VAL A 51 4.98 -1.82 1.76
CA VAL A 51 4.63 -1.70 3.18
C VAL A 51 3.77 -0.44 3.35
N PRO A 52 2.59 -0.52 4.02
CA PRO A 52 1.76 0.64 4.25
C PRO A 52 2.52 1.76 5.01
N PRO A 53 2.50 3.03 4.55
CA PRO A 53 3.23 4.11 5.20
C PRO A 53 2.92 4.29 6.68
N VAL A 54 1.65 4.16 7.09
CA VAL A 54 1.26 4.26 8.51
C VAL A 54 1.86 3.13 9.34
N MET A 55 1.92 1.90 8.80
CA MET A 55 2.58 0.78 9.46
C MET A 55 4.08 1.05 9.61
N GLY A 56 4.73 1.52 8.54
CA GLY A 56 6.13 1.90 8.55
C GLY A 56 6.44 2.98 9.60
N TRP A 57 5.57 3.99 9.72
CA TRP A 57 5.68 5.04 10.74
C TRP A 57 5.69 4.49 12.16
N HIS A 58 4.76 3.59 12.49
CA HIS A 58 4.70 2.99 13.83
C HIS A 58 5.92 2.13 14.15
N ILE A 59 6.41 1.34 13.19
CA ILE A 59 7.61 0.53 13.36
C ILE A 59 8.83 1.43 13.59
N ALA A 60 9.02 2.45 12.75
CA ALA A 60 10.12 3.40 12.88
C ALA A 60 10.09 4.11 14.25
N GLY A 61 8.91 4.55 14.69
CA GLY A 61 8.75 5.18 16.01
C GLY A 61 9.05 4.23 17.18
N ALA A 62 8.74 2.94 17.05
CA ALA A 62 9.10 1.95 18.06
C ALA A 62 10.62 1.72 18.13
N VAL A 63 11.28 1.65 16.98
CA VAL A 63 12.75 1.53 16.90
C VAL A 63 13.42 2.79 17.47
N GLN A 64 12.96 3.99 17.13
CA GLN A 64 13.48 5.24 17.67
C GLN A 64 13.39 5.27 19.20
N LYS A 65 12.22 4.97 19.77
CA LYS A 65 12.05 4.91 21.23
C LYS A 65 12.98 3.91 21.91
N PHE A 66 13.27 2.79 21.25
CA PHE A 66 14.23 1.82 21.76
C PHE A 66 15.63 2.41 21.74
N LEU A 67 16.05 3.02 20.63
CA LEU A 67 17.36 3.64 20.52
C LEU A 67 17.54 4.74 21.56
N ASP A 68 16.61 5.70 21.65
CA ASP A 68 16.64 6.82 22.60
C ASP A 68 16.70 6.37 24.08
N LYS A 69 16.27 5.15 24.38
CA LYS A 69 16.29 4.59 25.74
C LYS A 69 17.62 3.93 26.11
N TYR A 70 18.33 3.36 25.14
CA TYR A 70 19.46 2.48 25.38
C TYR A 70 20.79 2.99 24.79
N TYR A 71 20.75 4.00 23.94
CA TYR A 71 21.91 4.66 23.31
C TYR A 71 21.78 6.17 23.46
#